data_AF-A0A444UUZ7-F1
#
_entry.id   AF-A0A444UUZ7-F1
#
_cell.length_a   1.000
_cell.length_b   1.000
_cell.length_c   1.000
_cell.angle_alpha   90.00
_cell.angle_beta   90.00
_cell.angle_gamma   90.00
#
_symmetry.space_group_name_H-M   'P 1'
#
loop_
_entity.id
_entity.type
_entity.pdbx_description
1 polymer ?
#
loop_
_entity_poly.entity_id
_entity_poly.type
_entity_poly.pdbx_seq_one_letter_code
_entity_poly.pdbx_strand_id
1 'polypeptide(L)'
;MPPVSRTTGTPRDTNKTSETKSGAGWLSASACRTQQTRRPLPVRSHRDRRIPADTHLSCVYKATASRVTENTTAGVSLPSTPISRAVPPPRSRYTVTPLALPVVCPAVVPLSVNQCGARVNPLHPPAERRRTVSLETLAAHHYNQQRVQVMQQKEYCRYHQGWQRPFYGSRADKEEYRQEVRALLKRQIREKWEGQRQALASRMREVEAVREADRLVLNQDLEQNRIRARALTVFRDENKRLMEQSWKERSVSRSLEALRERELLQYNPINWSGTLK
;
A
#
# COMPACT_ATOMS: atom_id res chain seq x y z
N MET A 1 -10.43 -48.74 -14.61
CA MET A 1 -11.67 -48.68 -15.42
C MET A 1 -12.87 -48.87 -14.51
N PRO A 2 -13.49 -47.79 -14.01
CA PRO A 2 -14.79 -47.85 -13.33
C PRO A 2 -15.96 -47.50 -14.30
N PRO A 3 -17.19 -47.98 -14.03
CA PRO A 3 -18.26 -47.99 -15.00
C PRO A 3 -19.03 -46.68 -15.12
N VAL A 4 -19.55 -46.52 -16.33
CA VAL A 4 -20.42 -45.44 -16.85
C VAL A 4 -21.84 -45.61 -16.31
N SER A 5 -22.39 -44.58 -15.67
CA SER A 5 -23.82 -44.48 -15.38
C SER A 5 -24.48 -43.53 -16.37
N ARG A 6 -25.23 -44.11 -17.32
CA ARG A 6 -26.18 -43.42 -18.21
C ARG A 6 -27.46 -43.12 -17.43
N THR A 7 -27.91 -41.87 -17.44
CA THR A 7 -29.28 -41.50 -17.10
C THR A 7 -29.97 -40.97 -18.36
N THR A 8 -30.92 -41.75 -18.84
CA THR A 8 -31.91 -41.42 -19.86
C THR A 8 -33.11 -40.75 -19.19
N GLY A 9 -33.50 -39.56 -19.66
CA GLY A 9 -34.73 -38.88 -19.28
C GLY A 9 -35.29 -38.12 -20.48
N THR A 10 -36.36 -38.68 -21.04
CA THR A 10 -37.12 -38.29 -22.23
C THR A 10 -38.08 -37.10 -21.97
N PRO A 11 -38.71 -36.53 -23.02
CA PRO A 11 -39.11 -35.13 -23.09
C PRO A 11 -40.54 -34.88 -22.56
N ARG A 12 -40.86 -33.60 -22.30
CA ARG A 12 -42.24 -33.18 -22.04
C ARG A 12 -42.67 -32.07 -22.99
N ASP A 13 -43.79 -32.36 -23.61
CA ASP A 13 -44.45 -31.65 -24.69
C ASP A 13 -44.96 -30.25 -24.38
N THR A 14 -44.97 -29.48 -25.48
CA THR A 14 -45.93 -28.48 -25.94
C THR A 14 -46.90 -27.86 -24.94
N ASN A 15 -46.92 -26.53 -24.88
CA ASN A 15 -48.16 -25.79 -24.83
C ASN A 15 -48.15 -24.65 -25.84
N LYS A 16 -49.05 -24.79 -26.83
CA LYS A 16 -49.57 -23.74 -27.70
C LYS A 16 -50.46 -22.83 -26.86
N THR A 17 -50.26 -21.53 -26.97
CA THR A 17 -51.34 -20.56 -26.71
C THR A 17 -51.36 -19.57 -27.86
N SER A 18 -52.44 -19.65 -28.63
CA SER A 18 -52.84 -18.73 -29.67
C SER A 18 -53.63 -17.59 -29.06
N GLU A 19 -53.21 -16.34 -29.25
CA GLU A 19 -54.07 -15.17 -29.05
C GLU A 19 -53.88 -14.15 -30.19
N THR A 20 -54.94 -14.09 -31.01
CA THR A 20 -55.64 -12.92 -31.55
C THR A 20 -54.88 -11.75 -32.20
N LYS A 21 -55.18 -11.59 -33.50
CA LYS A 21 -55.05 -10.37 -34.32
C LYS A 21 -56.09 -9.31 -33.94
N SER A 22 -55.65 -8.06 -33.84
CA SER A 22 -56.23 -6.80 -34.37
C SER A 22 -55.52 -5.65 -33.65
N GLY A 23 -55.04 -4.55 -34.23
CA GLY A 23 -55.28 -3.91 -35.50
C GLY A 23 -55.11 -2.40 -35.25
N ALA A 24 -54.34 -1.74 -36.13
CA ALA A 24 -54.22 -0.29 -36.32
C ALA A 24 -53.56 0.58 -35.22
N GLY A 25 -52.80 1.58 -35.70
CA GLY A 25 -52.50 2.79 -34.93
C GLY A 25 -51.06 3.24 -35.00
N TRP A 26 -50.69 3.89 -36.10
CA TRP A 26 -49.53 4.77 -36.16
C TRP A 26 -49.57 5.77 -35.00
N LEU A 27 -48.42 6.01 -34.35
CA LEU A 27 -47.91 7.33 -33.99
C LEU A 27 -46.50 7.19 -33.40
N SER A 28 -45.53 7.71 -34.15
CA SER A 28 -44.18 7.99 -33.65
C SER A 28 -44.26 9.04 -32.55
N ALA A 29 -43.76 8.71 -31.36
CA ALA A 29 -43.30 9.67 -30.38
C ALA A 29 -42.28 9.00 -29.45
N SER A 30 -41.01 9.06 -29.84
CA SER A 30 -39.87 8.73 -28.99
C SER A 30 -39.68 9.80 -27.90
N ALA A 31 -40.55 9.78 -26.89
CA ALA A 31 -40.36 10.51 -25.66
C ALA A 31 -39.50 9.68 -24.70
N CYS A 32 -38.21 10.02 -24.56
CA CYS A 32 -37.40 9.60 -23.41
C CYS A 32 -37.96 10.24 -22.13
N ARG A 33 -39.05 9.68 -21.61
CA ARG A 33 -39.61 10.02 -20.32
C ARG A 33 -38.84 9.25 -19.25
N THR A 34 -37.80 9.87 -18.69
CA THR A 34 -37.11 9.39 -17.49
C THR A 34 -38.12 9.44 -16.34
N GLN A 35 -38.84 8.34 -16.11
CA GLN A 35 -39.66 8.17 -14.93
C GLN A 35 -38.73 8.05 -13.72
N GLN A 36 -38.63 9.13 -12.97
CA GLN A 36 -37.95 9.20 -11.69
C GLN A 36 -38.85 8.49 -10.67
N THR A 37 -38.80 7.17 -10.63
CA THR A 37 -39.43 6.38 -9.56
C THR A 37 -38.75 6.73 -8.24
N ARG A 38 -39.41 7.58 -7.43
CA ARG A 38 -39.07 7.79 -6.02
C ARG A 38 -39.26 6.46 -5.30
N ARG A 39 -38.16 5.74 -5.04
CA ARG A 39 -38.15 4.66 -4.06
C ARG A 39 -38.25 5.28 -2.66
N PRO A 40 -39.14 4.79 -1.77
CA PRO A 40 -39.15 5.21 -0.39
C PRO A 40 -37.86 4.74 0.30
N LEU A 41 -37.22 5.65 1.05
CA LEU A 41 -36.03 5.36 1.84
C LEU A 41 -36.38 4.38 2.97
N PRO A 42 -35.55 3.35 3.23
CA PRO A 42 -35.72 2.53 4.42
C PRO A 42 -35.39 3.36 5.67
N VAL A 43 -36.32 3.40 6.62
CA VAL A 43 -36.14 3.91 7.97
C VAL A 43 -35.01 3.11 8.63
N ARG A 44 -33.86 3.75 8.81
CA ARG A 44 -32.68 3.16 9.44
C ARG A 44 -32.85 3.25 10.96
N SER A 45 -33.25 2.13 11.56
CA SER A 45 -33.24 1.93 13.01
C SER A 45 -31.85 2.23 13.59
N HIS A 46 -31.80 3.22 14.48
CA HIS A 46 -30.67 3.47 15.36
C HIS A 46 -30.49 2.25 16.27
N ARG A 47 -29.49 1.41 15.97
CA ARG A 47 -28.90 0.51 16.95
C ARG A 47 -27.52 1.04 17.30
N ASP A 48 -27.42 1.44 18.57
CA ASP A 48 -26.18 1.73 19.27
C ASP A 48 -25.13 0.64 19.01
N ARG A 49 -24.03 1.04 18.37
CA ARG A 49 -22.78 0.32 18.47
C ARG A 49 -21.80 1.20 19.22
N ARG A 50 -21.65 0.87 20.51
CA ARG A 50 -20.51 1.28 21.32
C ARG A 50 -19.24 0.83 20.60
N ILE A 51 -18.39 1.79 20.24
CA ILE A 51 -17.03 1.55 19.77
C ILE A 51 -16.17 1.52 21.03
N PRO A 52 -15.47 0.41 21.36
CA PRO A 52 -14.47 0.42 22.40
C PRO A 52 -13.29 1.28 21.93
N ALA A 53 -12.91 2.23 22.80
CA ALA A 53 -11.62 2.89 22.75
C ALA A 53 -10.51 1.84 22.93
N ASP A 54 -9.39 2.09 22.26
CA ASP A 54 -8.02 1.63 22.56
C ASP A 54 -7.35 1.04 21.33
N THR A 55 -6.68 1.92 20.59
CA THR A 55 -5.49 1.52 19.85
C THR A 55 -4.52 2.70 19.85
N HIS A 56 -3.64 2.73 20.86
CA HIS A 56 -2.44 3.54 20.87
C HIS A 56 -1.55 3.13 19.69
N LEU A 57 -1.66 3.84 18.57
CA LEU A 57 -0.71 3.77 17.47
C LEU A 57 0.56 4.53 17.88
N SER A 58 1.56 3.78 18.35
CA SER A 58 2.93 4.27 18.45
C SER A 58 3.49 4.46 17.04
N CYS A 59 3.72 5.72 16.67
CA CYS A 59 4.40 6.08 15.42
C CYS A 59 5.90 6.15 15.73
N VAL A 60 6.62 5.07 15.44
CA VAL A 60 8.08 5.06 15.49
C VAL A 60 8.60 5.39 14.10
N TYR A 61 9.05 6.63 13.91
CA TYR A 61 9.88 7.00 12.77
C TYR A 61 11.22 6.27 12.88
N LYS A 62 11.57 5.49 11.86
CA LYS A 62 12.96 5.12 11.60
C LYS A 62 13.29 5.47 10.16
N ALA A 63 14.10 6.52 10.03
CA ALA A 63 14.91 6.79 8.87
C ALA A 63 16.18 5.93 8.97
N THR A 64 16.50 5.19 7.92
CA THR A 64 17.87 4.76 7.64
C THR A 64 18.08 4.77 6.14
N ALA A 65 18.89 5.74 5.70
CA ALA A 65 19.65 5.65 4.48
C ALA A 65 20.83 4.68 4.72
N SER A 66 21.12 3.81 3.75
CA SER A 66 22.47 3.29 3.53
C SER A 66 22.65 2.94 2.06
N ARG A 67 23.70 3.54 1.51
CA ARG A 67 24.31 3.23 0.21
C ARG A 67 24.93 1.84 0.25
N VAL A 68 24.85 1.11 -0.85
CA VAL A 68 25.82 0.08 -1.22
C VAL A 68 26.18 0.29 -2.69
N THR A 69 27.45 0.62 -2.90
CA THR A 69 28.19 0.58 -4.15
C THR A 69 28.58 -0.86 -4.50
N GLU A 70 29.08 -1.06 -5.73
CA GLU A 70 29.82 -2.23 -6.26
C GLU A 70 28.99 -3.21 -7.12
N ASN A 71 29.41 -3.73 -8.30
CA ASN A 71 30.64 -3.60 -9.09
C ASN A 71 30.37 -4.00 -10.55
N THR A 72 31.17 -3.38 -11.41
CA THR A 72 31.60 -3.71 -12.76
C THR A 72 31.60 -5.20 -13.15
N THR A 73 30.92 -5.53 -14.25
CA THR A 73 31.40 -6.54 -15.22
C THR A 73 31.10 -6.08 -16.64
N ALA A 74 32.16 -6.08 -17.45
CA ALA A 74 32.17 -5.71 -18.85
C ALA A 74 31.61 -6.87 -19.71
N GLY A 75 30.71 -6.53 -20.63
CA GLY A 75 30.23 -7.42 -21.68
C GLY A 75 29.89 -6.60 -22.91
N VAL A 76 30.78 -6.66 -23.91
CA VAL A 76 30.70 -5.99 -25.20
C VAL A 76 29.45 -6.47 -25.96
N SER A 77 28.57 -5.54 -26.40
CA SER A 77 27.68 -5.77 -27.55
C SER A 77 27.32 -4.44 -28.25
N LEU A 78 27.21 -4.52 -29.57
CA LEU A 78 27.25 -3.43 -30.56
C LEU A 78 26.05 -2.46 -30.50
N PRO A 79 26.22 -1.18 -30.92
CA PRO A 79 25.13 -0.23 -31.01
C PRO A 79 24.31 -0.45 -32.30
N SER A 80 23.21 -1.19 -32.19
CA SER A 80 22.14 -1.16 -33.20
C SER A 80 21.20 0.00 -32.88
N THR A 81 21.11 0.99 -33.77
CA THR A 81 20.18 2.13 -33.67
C THR A 81 18.75 1.70 -33.98
N PRO A 82 17.78 1.76 -33.04
CA PRO A 82 16.38 1.76 -33.39
C PRO A 82 15.90 3.20 -33.66
N ILE A 83 15.37 3.44 -34.85
CA ILE A 83 14.56 4.64 -35.14
C ILE A 83 13.25 4.49 -34.36
N SER A 84 13.27 4.94 -33.12
CA SER A 84 12.10 5.00 -32.24
C SER A 84 11.33 6.28 -32.52
N ARG A 85 10.26 6.17 -33.33
CA ARG A 85 9.21 7.21 -33.36
C ARG A 85 8.50 7.17 -32.00
N ALA A 86 8.92 8.04 -31.10
CA ALA A 86 8.25 8.28 -29.83
C ALA A 86 6.86 8.86 -30.09
N VAL A 87 5.84 8.00 -30.13
CA VAL A 87 4.45 8.43 -29.93
C VAL A 87 4.29 8.67 -28.42
N PRO A 88 4.01 9.91 -27.98
CA PRO A 88 3.81 10.15 -26.56
C PRO A 88 2.58 9.36 -26.07
N PRO A 89 2.66 8.69 -24.91
CA PRO A 89 1.50 8.01 -24.35
C PRO A 89 0.39 9.04 -24.06
N PRO A 90 -0.89 8.68 -24.24
CA PRO A 90 -1.99 9.56 -23.87
C PRO A 90 -1.86 9.88 -22.38
N ARG A 91 -1.52 11.15 -22.09
CA ARG A 91 -1.49 11.69 -20.73
C ARG A 91 -2.92 11.68 -20.20
N SER A 92 -3.29 10.58 -19.56
CA SER A 92 -4.50 10.48 -18.76
C SER A 92 -4.36 11.41 -17.56
N ARG A 93 -4.89 12.63 -17.71
CA ARG A 93 -4.93 13.64 -16.64
C ARG A 93 -6.05 13.29 -15.67
N TYR A 94 -5.89 12.21 -14.90
CA TYR A 94 -6.61 12.08 -13.65
C TYR A 94 -5.79 12.75 -12.57
N THR A 95 -6.09 14.03 -12.31
CA THR A 95 -5.67 14.71 -11.08
C THR A 95 -6.46 14.10 -9.93
N VAL A 96 -6.04 12.94 -9.45
CA VAL A 96 -6.42 12.48 -8.11
C VAL A 96 -5.70 13.43 -7.17
N THR A 97 -6.42 14.41 -6.64
CA THR A 97 -5.92 15.28 -5.57
C THR A 97 -5.58 14.35 -4.41
N PRO A 98 -4.30 14.14 -4.05
CA PRO A 98 -3.99 13.38 -2.87
C PRO A 98 -4.61 14.13 -1.69
N LEU A 99 -5.43 13.43 -0.91
CA LEU A 99 -5.94 13.91 0.37
C LEU A 99 -4.76 13.93 1.36
N ALA A 100 -3.77 14.78 1.10
CA ALA A 100 -2.68 15.03 2.02
C ALA A 100 -3.27 15.88 3.14
N LEU A 101 -3.63 15.24 4.24
CA LEU A 101 -3.87 15.94 5.49
C LEU A 101 -2.61 16.79 5.77
N PRO A 102 -2.77 18.08 6.14
CA PRO A 102 -1.63 18.93 6.42
C PRO A 102 -0.79 18.25 7.50
N VAL A 103 0.50 18.06 7.20
CA VAL A 103 1.49 17.62 8.19
C VAL A 103 1.45 18.67 9.30
N VAL A 104 0.89 18.28 10.45
CA VAL A 104 0.94 19.09 11.66
C VAL A 104 2.39 19.04 12.11
N CYS A 105 3.19 20.02 11.67
CA CYS A 105 4.49 20.25 12.25
C CYS A 105 4.28 20.50 13.75
N PRO A 106 4.98 19.78 14.65
CA PRO A 106 4.91 20.09 16.07
C PRO A 106 5.29 21.56 16.25
N ALA A 107 4.44 22.31 16.94
CA ALA A 107 4.64 23.73 17.19
C ALA A 107 6.00 23.94 17.85
N VAL A 108 6.99 24.38 17.06
CA VAL A 108 8.23 24.94 17.60
C VAL A 108 7.80 26.24 18.27
N VAL A 109 7.75 26.24 19.59
CA VAL A 109 7.49 27.41 20.42
C VAL A 109 8.50 28.50 20.04
N PRO A 110 8.10 29.61 19.39
CA PRO A 110 9.03 30.67 19.09
C PRO A 110 9.12 31.58 20.31
N LEU A 111 9.99 31.25 21.26
CA LEU A 111 10.49 32.22 22.23
C LEU A 111 11.57 33.07 21.54
N SER A 112 11.13 34.01 20.69
CA SER A 112 11.97 35.12 20.23
C SER A 112 11.09 36.29 19.82
N VAL A 113 10.98 37.27 20.72
CA VAL A 113 10.11 38.45 20.63
C VAL A 113 10.58 39.46 19.55
N ASN A 114 11.67 39.17 18.82
CA ASN A 114 12.31 40.17 17.94
C ASN A 114 12.36 39.81 16.44
N GLN A 115 11.61 38.81 15.98
CA GLN A 115 11.42 38.63 14.53
C GLN A 115 10.24 39.48 14.07
N CYS A 116 10.45 40.78 13.93
CA CYS A 116 9.60 41.60 13.06
C CYS A 116 9.62 40.96 11.68
N GLY A 117 8.49 40.41 11.23
CA GLY A 117 8.35 39.88 9.89
C GLY A 117 8.81 40.93 8.86
N ALA A 118 9.53 40.50 7.83
CA ALA A 118 10.03 41.41 6.80
C ALA A 118 8.89 42.30 6.28
N ARG A 119 9.14 43.61 6.20
CA ARG A 119 8.16 44.62 5.79
C ARG A 119 7.65 44.29 4.38
N VAL A 120 6.43 43.78 4.30
CA VAL A 120 5.78 43.40 3.04
C VAL A 120 5.57 44.67 2.21
N ASN A 121 6.11 44.70 1.00
CA ASN A 121 5.92 45.83 0.08
C ASN A 121 4.47 45.79 -0.46
N PRO A 122 3.63 46.79 -0.19
CA PRO A 122 2.25 46.80 -0.67
C PRO A 122 2.14 46.89 -2.20
N LEU A 123 3.17 47.40 -2.88
CA LEU A 123 3.22 47.49 -4.34
C LEU A 123 3.70 46.19 -5.01
N HIS A 124 4.32 45.29 -4.24
CA HIS A 124 4.81 44.00 -4.70
C HIS A 124 4.57 42.93 -3.64
N PRO A 125 3.31 42.45 -3.51
CA PRO A 125 3.03 41.30 -2.66
C PRO A 125 3.91 40.12 -3.12
N PRO A 126 4.53 39.36 -2.19
CA PRO A 126 5.32 38.19 -2.53
C PRO A 126 4.50 37.28 -3.45
N ALA A 127 5.15 36.72 -4.48
CA ALA A 127 4.53 35.80 -5.42
C ALA A 127 4.26 34.45 -4.73
N GLU A 128 3.46 34.46 -3.67
CA GLU A 128 2.97 33.27 -3.02
C GLU A 128 2.16 32.49 -4.05
N ARG A 129 2.36 31.16 -4.07
CA ARG A 129 1.59 30.26 -4.91
C ARG A 129 0.12 30.45 -4.54
N ARG A 130 -0.62 31.14 -5.41
CA ARG A 130 -2.07 31.33 -5.28
C ARG A 130 -2.69 29.95 -5.06
N ARG A 131 -3.20 29.71 -3.85
CA ARG A 131 -3.96 28.49 -3.58
C ARG A 131 -5.24 28.63 -4.41
N THR A 132 -5.38 27.84 -5.46
CA THR A 132 -6.68 27.63 -6.11
C THR A 132 -7.56 26.89 -5.11
N VAL A 133 -8.23 27.65 -4.25
CA VAL A 133 -9.27 27.11 -3.37
C VAL A 133 -10.55 27.08 -4.19
N SER A 134 -11.01 25.88 -4.54
CA SER A 134 -12.37 25.72 -5.07
C SER A 134 -13.35 26.01 -3.94
N LEU A 135 -14.13 27.08 -4.07
CA LEU A 135 -15.24 27.39 -3.15
C LEU A 135 -16.47 26.48 -3.39
N GLU A 136 -16.33 25.48 -4.26
CA GLU A 136 -17.41 24.52 -4.55
C GLU A 136 -17.66 23.63 -3.34
N THR A 137 -18.92 23.54 -2.93
CA THR A 137 -19.35 22.53 -1.97
C THR A 137 -19.28 21.14 -2.62
N LEU A 138 -19.07 20.08 -1.83
CA LEU A 138 -19.00 18.69 -2.34
C LEU A 138 -20.22 18.31 -3.19
N ALA A 139 -21.42 18.77 -2.80
CA ALA A 139 -22.65 18.51 -3.54
C ALA A 139 -22.66 19.23 -4.91
N ALA A 140 -22.26 20.50 -4.95
CA ALA A 140 -22.16 21.26 -6.19
C ALA A 140 -21.08 20.67 -7.11
N HIS A 141 -19.95 20.27 -6.54
CA HIS A 141 -18.86 19.62 -7.28
C HIS A 141 -19.32 18.31 -7.93
N HIS A 142 -19.99 17.45 -7.16
CA HIS A 142 -20.54 16.18 -7.68
C HIS A 142 -21.60 16.41 -8.76
N TYR A 143 -22.50 17.37 -8.59
CA TYR A 143 -23.49 17.74 -9.61
C TYR A 143 -22.82 18.22 -10.91
N ASN A 144 -21.82 19.11 -10.79
CA ASN A 144 -21.06 19.59 -11.94
C ASN A 144 -20.34 18.45 -12.65
N GLN A 145 -19.72 17.53 -11.90
CA GLN A 145 -19.07 16.36 -12.46
C GLN A 145 -20.04 15.45 -13.22
N GLN A 146 -21.24 15.19 -12.66
CA GLN A 146 -22.29 14.44 -13.34
C GLN A 146 -22.75 15.14 -14.62
N ARG A 147 -22.99 16.45 -14.57
CA ARG A 147 -23.39 17.25 -15.73
C ARG A 147 -22.35 17.17 -16.85
N VAL A 148 -21.07 17.29 -16.51
CA VAL A 148 -19.95 17.16 -17.46
C VAL A 148 -19.97 15.78 -18.12
N GLN A 149 -20.14 14.70 -17.34
CA GLN A 149 -20.23 13.34 -17.88
C GLN A 149 -21.42 13.18 -18.84
N VAL A 150 -22.60 13.67 -18.46
CA VAL A 150 -23.81 13.61 -19.30
C VAL A 150 -23.60 14.39 -20.61
N MET A 151 -23.01 15.58 -20.55
CA MET A 151 -22.70 16.37 -21.74
C MET A 151 -21.71 15.65 -22.65
N GLN A 152 -20.63 15.07 -22.10
CA GLN A 152 -19.67 14.28 -22.87
C GLN A 152 -20.32 13.07 -23.54
N GLN A 153 -21.20 12.36 -22.84
CA GLN A 153 -21.95 11.22 -23.39
C GLN A 153 -22.87 11.66 -24.53
N LYS A 154 -23.60 12.76 -24.37
CA LYS A 154 -24.47 13.30 -25.42
C LYS A 154 -23.69 13.67 -26.67
N GLU A 155 -22.57 14.35 -26.50
CA GLU A 155 -21.70 14.77 -27.59
C GLU A 155 -21.09 13.56 -28.31
N TYR A 156 -20.62 12.57 -27.55
CA TYR A 156 -20.15 11.31 -28.10
C TYR A 156 -21.22 10.59 -28.91
N CYS A 157 -22.45 10.47 -28.38
CA CYS A 157 -23.56 9.86 -29.09
C CYS A 157 -23.90 10.61 -30.38
N ARG A 158 -23.90 11.95 -30.35
CA ARG A 158 -24.16 12.79 -31.52
C ARG A 158 -23.12 12.53 -32.63
N TYR A 159 -21.83 12.55 -32.28
CA TYR A 159 -20.78 12.23 -33.26
C TYR A 159 -20.89 10.79 -33.76
N HIS A 160 -21.09 9.83 -32.86
CA HIS A 160 -21.14 8.43 -33.25
C HIS A 160 -22.32 8.14 -34.19
N GLN A 161 -23.49 8.74 -33.94
CA GLN A 161 -24.66 8.61 -34.82
C GLN A 161 -24.40 9.22 -36.20
N GLY A 162 -23.75 10.38 -36.27
CA GLY A 162 -23.42 11.02 -37.55
C GLY A 162 -22.34 10.28 -38.37
N TRP A 163 -21.44 9.57 -37.70
CA TRP A 163 -20.35 8.81 -38.33
C TRP A 163 -20.65 7.32 -38.50
N GLN A 164 -21.80 6.87 -38.01
CA GLN A 164 -22.20 5.47 -38.13
C GLN A 164 -22.42 5.14 -39.61
N ARG A 165 -21.69 4.12 -40.10
CA ARG A 165 -21.87 3.65 -41.47
C ARG A 165 -23.32 3.20 -41.67
N PRO A 166 -24.01 3.65 -42.75
CA PRO A 166 -25.30 3.10 -43.13
C PRO A 166 -25.16 1.58 -43.30
N PHE A 167 -25.88 0.82 -42.48
CA PHE A 167 -25.88 -0.64 -42.58
C PHE A 167 -26.95 -1.06 -43.58
N TYR A 168 -26.54 -1.70 -44.66
CA TYR A 168 -27.43 -2.29 -45.66
C TYR A 168 -27.63 -3.76 -45.31
N GLY A 169 -28.87 -4.17 -45.07
CA GLY A 169 -29.23 -5.51 -44.61
C GLY A 169 -30.66 -5.56 -44.07
N SER A 170 -31.19 -6.77 -43.89
CA SER A 170 -32.50 -6.98 -43.28
C SER A 170 -32.49 -6.45 -41.84
N ARG A 171 -33.68 -6.17 -41.30
CA ARG A 171 -33.80 -5.81 -39.87
C ARG A 171 -33.29 -6.92 -38.96
N ALA A 172 -33.37 -8.18 -39.40
CA ALA A 172 -32.85 -9.34 -38.69
C ALA A 172 -31.31 -9.29 -38.57
N ASP A 173 -30.61 -9.18 -39.70
CA ASP A 173 -29.14 -9.12 -39.77
C ASP A 173 -28.57 -7.96 -38.94
N LYS A 174 -29.26 -6.81 -38.96
CA LYS A 174 -28.90 -5.64 -38.15
C LYS A 174 -28.97 -5.93 -36.66
N GLU A 175 -29.96 -6.70 -36.22
CA GLU A 175 -30.14 -7.00 -34.81
C GLU A 175 -29.18 -8.10 -34.35
N GLU A 176 -28.92 -9.11 -35.17
CA GLU A 176 -27.90 -10.13 -34.92
C GLU A 176 -26.51 -9.50 -34.72
N TYR A 177 -26.09 -8.63 -35.65
CA TYR A 177 -24.83 -7.89 -35.51
C TYR A 177 -24.76 -7.07 -34.20
N ARG A 178 -25.85 -6.38 -33.82
CA ARG A 178 -25.91 -5.65 -32.54
C ARG A 178 -25.86 -6.58 -31.34
N GLN A 179 -26.42 -7.78 -31.43
CA GLN A 179 -26.35 -8.79 -30.38
C GLN A 179 -24.91 -9.29 -30.21
N GLU A 180 -24.22 -9.62 -31.31
CA GLU A 180 -22.81 -10.02 -31.29
C GLU A 180 -21.91 -8.94 -30.69
N VAL A 181 -22.06 -7.69 -31.11
CA VAL A 181 -21.31 -6.56 -30.56
C VAL A 181 -21.57 -6.40 -29.07
N ARG A 182 -22.84 -6.49 -28.62
CA ARG A 182 -23.17 -6.45 -27.18
C ARG A 182 -22.56 -7.63 -26.42
N ALA A 183 -22.56 -8.83 -26.99
CA ALA A 183 -21.97 -10.02 -26.37
C ALA A 183 -20.45 -9.87 -26.24
N LEU A 184 -19.77 -9.39 -27.28
CA LEU A 184 -18.33 -9.13 -27.27
C LEU A 184 -17.95 -8.07 -26.24
N LEU A 185 -18.71 -6.97 -26.15
CA LEU A 185 -18.48 -5.94 -25.14
C LEU A 185 -18.67 -6.48 -23.72
N LYS A 186 -19.71 -7.28 -23.47
CA LYS A 186 -19.92 -7.94 -22.18
C LYS A 186 -18.76 -8.86 -21.81
N ARG A 187 -18.24 -9.61 -22.78
CA ARG A 187 -17.08 -10.49 -22.60
C ARG A 187 -15.83 -9.67 -22.23
N GLN A 188 -15.52 -8.61 -22.99
CA GLN A 188 -14.38 -7.72 -22.71
C GLN A 188 -14.46 -7.08 -21.32
N ILE A 189 -15.65 -6.63 -20.90
CA ILE A 189 -15.85 -6.06 -19.57
C ILE A 189 -15.58 -7.12 -18.49
N ARG A 190 -16.06 -8.35 -18.70
CA ARG A 190 -15.86 -9.45 -17.76
C ARG A 190 -14.39 -9.83 -17.64
N GLU A 191 -13.71 -10.04 -18.77
CA GLU A 191 -12.27 -10.36 -18.82
C GLU A 191 -11.43 -9.27 -18.15
N LYS A 192 -11.73 -7.99 -18.43
CA LYS A 192 -11.05 -6.86 -17.79
C LYS A 192 -11.24 -6.87 -16.27
N TRP A 193 -12.45 -7.14 -15.80
CA TRP A 193 -12.77 -7.22 -14.38
C TRP A 193 -12.08 -8.40 -13.70
N GLU A 194 -12.08 -9.57 -14.33
CA GLU A 194 -11.37 -10.75 -13.86
C GLU A 194 -9.86 -10.52 -13.79
N GLY A 195 -9.27 -9.92 -14.82
CA GLY A 195 -7.86 -9.54 -14.83
C GLY A 195 -7.50 -8.56 -13.71
N GLN A 196 -8.34 -7.53 -13.47
CA GLN A 196 -8.15 -6.62 -12.34
C GLN A 196 -8.23 -7.32 -11.00
N ARG A 197 -9.20 -8.22 -10.81
CA ARG A 197 -9.36 -9.00 -9.59
C ARG A 197 -8.14 -9.92 -9.35
N GLN A 198 -7.67 -10.59 -10.38
CA GLN A 198 -6.47 -11.44 -10.31
C GLN A 198 -5.22 -10.62 -9.98
N ALA A 199 -5.05 -9.44 -10.59
CA ALA A 199 -3.93 -8.55 -10.29
C ALA A 199 -3.96 -8.01 -8.86
N LEU A 200 -5.15 -7.71 -8.32
CA LEU A 200 -5.28 -7.34 -6.90
C LEU A 200 -4.96 -8.53 -5.98
N ALA A 201 -5.42 -9.73 -6.33
CA ALA A 201 -5.13 -10.94 -5.57
C ALA A 201 -3.64 -11.35 -5.63
N SER A 202 -2.93 -11.10 -6.74
CA SER A 202 -1.48 -11.32 -6.81
C SER A 202 -0.73 -10.31 -5.94
N ARG A 203 -1.06 -9.02 -6.03
CA ARG A 203 -0.47 -7.97 -5.18
C ARG A 203 -0.69 -8.22 -3.70
N MET A 204 -1.87 -8.68 -3.31
CA MET A 204 -2.16 -9.02 -1.92
C MET A 204 -1.24 -10.16 -1.43
N ARG A 205 -1.07 -11.22 -2.23
CA ARG A 205 -0.15 -12.33 -1.93
C ARG A 205 1.31 -11.87 -1.84
N GLU A 206 1.75 -10.97 -2.73
CA GLU A 206 3.09 -10.39 -2.69
C GLU A 206 3.33 -9.59 -1.40
N VAL A 207 2.35 -8.76 -1.00
CA VAL A 207 2.43 -7.98 0.25
C VAL A 207 2.45 -8.88 1.47
N GLU A 208 1.63 -9.94 1.50
CA GLU A 208 1.64 -10.93 2.57
C GLU A 208 2.98 -11.66 2.67
N ALA A 209 3.57 -12.05 1.54
CA ALA A 209 4.88 -12.69 1.49
C ALA A 209 5.98 -11.78 2.04
N VAL A 210 5.99 -10.49 1.68
CA VAL A 210 6.95 -9.50 2.22
C VAL A 210 6.77 -9.35 3.73
N ARG A 211 5.52 -9.23 4.20
CA ARG A 211 5.22 -9.12 5.63
C ARG A 211 5.71 -10.32 6.44
N GLU A 212 5.54 -11.53 5.89
CA GLU A 212 6.04 -12.74 6.55
C GLU A 212 7.56 -12.82 6.54
N ALA A 213 8.22 -12.41 5.46
CA ALA A 213 9.68 -12.31 5.40
C ALA A 213 10.21 -11.34 6.47
N ASP A 214 9.62 -10.15 6.59
CA ASP A 214 9.98 -9.16 7.61
C ASP A 214 9.80 -9.72 9.03
N ARG A 215 8.70 -10.43 9.28
CA ARG A 215 8.45 -11.09 10.58
C ARG A 215 9.53 -12.10 10.91
N LEU A 216 9.97 -12.90 9.93
CA LEU A 216 11.03 -13.89 10.12
C LEU A 216 12.38 -13.23 10.42
N VAL A 217 12.75 -12.16 9.70
CA VAL A 217 13.98 -11.41 9.94
C VAL A 217 14.00 -10.83 11.36
N LEU A 218 12.90 -10.20 11.80
CA LEU A 218 12.80 -9.67 13.16
C LEU A 218 12.98 -10.76 14.22
N ASN A 219 12.37 -11.93 14.02
CA ASN A 219 12.53 -13.05 14.95
C ASN A 219 13.97 -13.58 14.98
N GLN A 220 14.64 -13.63 13.83
CA GLN A 220 16.05 -14.03 13.75
C GLN A 220 16.95 -13.03 14.48
N ASP A 221 16.75 -11.73 14.28
CA ASP A 221 17.49 -10.67 14.98
C ASP A 221 17.31 -10.76 16.50
N LEU A 222 16.08 -11.00 16.96
CA LEU A 222 15.80 -11.19 18.38
C LEU A 222 16.55 -12.40 18.95
N GLU A 223 16.57 -13.51 18.21
CA GLU A 223 17.27 -14.72 18.66
C GLU A 223 18.79 -14.54 18.65
N GLN A 224 19.35 -13.91 17.61
CA GLN A 224 20.78 -13.57 17.56
C GLN A 224 21.17 -12.65 18.72
N ASN A 225 20.33 -11.66 19.05
CA ASN A 225 20.55 -10.77 20.18
C ASN A 225 20.52 -11.53 21.52
N ARG A 226 19.60 -12.49 21.69
CA ARG A 226 19.56 -13.36 22.87
C ARG A 226 20.81 -14.22 22.99
N ILE A 227 21.24 -14.86 21.91
CA ILE A 227 22.46 -15.68 21.87
C ILE A 227 23.67 -14.81 22.24
N ARG A 228 23.80 -13.63 21.63
CA ARG A 228 24.86 -12.68 21.94
C ARG A 228 24.86 -12.25 23.42
N ALA A 229 23.69 -11.92 23.96
CA ALA A 229 23.55 -11.52 25.36
C ALA A 229 23.93 -12.66 26.34
N ARG A 230 23.56 -13.90 26.00
CA ARG A 230 23.98 -15.09 26.77
C ARG A 230 25.49 -15.27 26.72
N ALA A 231 26.09 -15.21 25.53
CA ALA A 231 27.53 -15.33 25.37
C ALA A 231 28.29 -14.27 26.19
N LEU A 232 27.86 -13.00 26.14
CA LEU A 232 28.48 -11.92 26.92
C LEU A 232 28.33 -12.12 28.43
N THR A 233 27.18 -12.64 28.89
CA THR A 233 26.98 -12.98 30.30
C THR A 233 27.97 -14.07 30.75
N VAL A 234 28.13 -15.13 29.95
CA VAL A 234 29.09 -16.21 30.23
C VAL A 234 30.52 -15.68 30.31
N PHE A 235 30.94 -14.83 29.36
CA PHE A 235 32.27 -14.20 29.39
C PHE A 235 32.47 -13.32 30.63
N ARG A 236 31.46 -12.54 31.01
CA ARG A 236 31.52 -11.71 32.21
C ARG A 236 31.71 -12.56 33.47
N ASP A 237 30.94 -13.63 33.59
CA ASP A 237 30.94 -14.48 34.77
C ASP A 237 32.26 -15.28 34.87
N GLU A 238 32.80 -15.75 33.75
CA GLU A 238 34.11 -16.42 33.71
C GLU A 238 35.27 -15.46 34.03
N ASN A 239 35.23 -14.23 33.50
CA ASN A 239 36.22 -13.20 33.86
C ASN A 239 36.17 -12.88 35.37
N LYS A 240 34.97 -12.83 35.95
CA LYS A 240 34.81 -12.64 37.40
C LYS A 240 35.41 -13.83 38.17
N ARG A 241 35.14 -15.06 37.74
CA ARG A 241 35.69 -16.29 38.34
C ARG A 241 37.22 -16.28 38.32
N LEU A 242 37.82 -15.93 37.18
CA LEU A 242 39.28 -15.82 37.04
C LEU A 242 39.87 -14.73 37.93
N MET A 243 39.22 -13.58 38.03
CA MET A 243 39.65 -12.49 38.92
C MET A 243 39.63 -12.93 40.39
N GLU A 244 38.54 -13.57 40.84
CA GLU A 244 38.43 -14.09 42.20
C GLU A 244 39.46 -15.18 42.50
N GLN A 245 39.71 -16.07 41.55
CA GLN A 245 40.75 -17.09 41.66
C GLN A 245 42.15 -16.46 41.78
N SER A 246 42.50 -15.53 40.89
CA SER A 246 43.78 -14.83 40.93
C SER A 246 43.97 -14.05 42.23
N TRP A 247 42.89 -13.48 42.78
CA TRP A 247 42.92 -12.77 44.05
C TRP A 247 43.20 -13.71 45.22
N LYS A 248 42.54 -14.88 45.26
CA LYS A 248 42.80 -15.93 46.25
C LYS A 248 44.24 -16.44 46.17
N GLU A 249 44.73 -16.74 44.97
CA GLU A 249 46.10 -17.21 44.74
C GLU A 249 47.14 -16.18 45.21
N ARG A 250 46.95 -14.90 44.88
CA ARG A 250 47.82 -13.81 45.37
C ARG A 250 47.72 -13.63 46.88
N SER A 251 46.57 -13.86 47.49
CA SER A 251 46.40 -13.80 48.94
C SER A 251 47.19 -14.92 49.63
N VAL A 252 47.09 -16.15 49.13
CA VAL A 252 47.84 -17.31 49.63
C VAL A 252 49.34 -17.09 49.42
N SER A 253 49.76 -16.68 48.23
CA SER A 253 51.17 -16.42 47.90
C SER A 253 51.79 -15.40 48.87
N ARG A 254 51.12 -14.26 49.10
CA ARG A 254 51.55 -13.26 50.09
C ARG A 254 51.65 -13.83 51.51
N SER A 255 50.74 -14.71 51.91
CA SER A 255 50.78 -15.33 53.24
C SER A 255 51.97 -16.29 53.39
N LEU A 256 52.29 -17.06 52.34
CA LEU A 256 53.44 -17.97 52.31
C LEU A 256 54.77 -17.21 52.25
N GLU A 257 54.83 -16.14 51.46
CA GLU A 257 55.97 -15.21 51.42
C GLU A 257 56.23 -14.62 52.81
N ALA A 258 55.19 -14.14 53.49
CA ALA A 258 55.32 -13.60 54.85
C ALA A 258 55.82 -14.64 55.86
N LEU A 259 55.38 -15.91 55.76
CA LEU A 259 55.89 -17.00 56.60
C LEU A 259 57.36 -17.31 56.29
N ARG A 260 57.71 -17.42 55.01
CA ARG A 260 59.08 -17.68 54.56
C ARG A 260 60.04 -16.56 55.00
N GLU A 261 59.62 -15.30 54.92
CA GLU A 261 60.40 -14.17 55.41
C GLU A 261 60.63 -14.22 56.92
N ARG A 262 59.60 -14.62 57.71
CA ARG A 262 59.76 -14.82 59.16
C ARG A 262 60.77 -15.91 59.49
N GLU A 263 60.74 -17.03 58.75
CA GLU A 263 61.72 -18.11 58.90
C GLU A 263 63.14 -17.63 58.55
N LEU A 264 63.31 -16.83 57.48
CA LEU A 264 64.61 -16.26 57.10
C LEU A 264 65.16 -15.30 58.16
N LEU A 265 64.30 -14.49 58.78
CA LEU A 265 64.69 -13.57 59.85
C LEU A 265 65.24 -14.29 61.10
N GLN A 266 64.88 -15.56 61.29
CA GLN A 266 65.46 -16.38 62.36
C GLN A 266 66.97 -16.59 62.18
N TYR A 267 67.46 -16.58 60.93
CA TYR A 267 68.88 -16.78 60.59
C TYR A 267 69.61 -15.47 60.27
N ASN A 268 68.90 -14.45 59.76
CA ASN A 268 69.46 -13.13 59.47
C ASN A 268 68.50 -12.03 59.95
N PRO A 269 68.82 -11.34 61.07
CA PRO A 269 67.87 -10.46 61.74
C PRO A 269 67.54 -9.16 60.96
N ILE A 270 68.23 -8.86 59.86
CA ILE A 270 68.00 -7.65 59.07
C ILE A 270 66.97 -7.95 57.97
N ASN A 271 65.82 -7.27 58.02
CA ASN A 271 64.77 -7.33 57.01
C ASN A 271 65.13 -6.46 55.78
N TRP A 272 66.01 -6.95 54.91
CA TRP A 272 66.47 -6.23 53.73
C TRP A 272 65.37 -5.94 52.70
N SER A 273 64.28 -6.71 52.69
CA SER A 273 63.14 -6.53 51.76
C SER A 273 62.08 -5.55 52.25
N GLY A 274 62.06 -5.21 53.55
CA GLY A 274 61.13 -4.23 54.13
C GLY A 274 59.65 -4.63 54.05
N THR A 275 59.35 -5.91 53.81
CA THR A 275 58.02 -6.43 53.49
C THR A 275 57.19 -6.80 54.72
N LEU A 276 57.85 -7.22 55.81
CA LEU A 276 57.23 -7.35 57.13
C LEU A 276 57.13 -5.97 57.82
N LYS A 277 55.90 -5.51 58.02
CA LYS A 277 55.57 -4.35 58.87
C LYS A 277 55.33 -4.76 60.31
#